data_AF-A0A661MJ88-F1
#
_entry.id   AF-A0A661MJ88-F1
#
_cell.length_a   1.000
_cell.length_b   1.000
_cell.length_c   1.000
_cell.angle_alpha   90.00
_cell.angle_beta   90.00
_cell.angle_gamma   90.00
#
_symmetry.space_group_name_H-M   'P 1'
#
loop_
_entity.id
_entity.type
_entity.pdbx_description
1 polymer ?
#
loop_
_entity_poly.entity_id
_entity_poly.type
_entity_poly.pdbx_seq_one_letter_code
_entity_poly.pdbx_strand_id
1 'polypeptide(L)' 'MSAIKISSKVDEVAWRELRAIAEESHQSIGGLLTDAILDYVRRRRVRPKVLEHLEASIAENEDLGRLLAE' A
#
# COMPACT_ATOMS: atom_id res chain seq x y z
N MET A 1 -13.37 -4.99 -17.41
CA MET A 1 -12.08 -4.25 -17.43
C MET A 1 -11.15 -4.98 -18.39
N SER A 2 -10.42 -4.26 -19.25
CA SER A 2 -9.44 -4.88 -20.14
C SER A 2 -8.20 -5.29 -19.35
N ALA A 3 -7.82 -6.56 -19.46
CA ALA A 3 -6.57 -7.04 -18.87
C ALA A 3 -5.38 -6.57 -19.73
N ILE A 4 -4.37 -5.98 -19.10
CA ILE A 4 -3.11 -5.60 -19.75
C ILE A 4 -2.11 -6.72 -19.53
N LYS A 5 -1.57 -7.30 -20.60
CA LYS A 5 -0.51 -8.30 -20.51
C LYS A 5 0.81 -7.62 -20.15
N ILE A 6 1.37 -7.98 -19.01
CA ILE A 6 2.71 -7.58 -18.58
C ILE A 6 3.66 -8.77 -18.69
N SER A 7 4.91 -8.50 -19.07
CA SER A 7 6.00 -9.48 -19.03
C SER A 7 7.11 -8.91 -18.17
N SER A 8 7.52 -9.63 -17.14
CA SER A 8 8.61 -9.24 -16.26
C SER A 8 9.32 -10.47 -15.74
N LYS A 9 10.60 -10.31 -15.36
CA LYS A 9 11.35 -11.33 -14.64
C LYS A 9 11.11 -11.15 -13.15
N VAL A 10 10.89 -12.24 -12.45
CA VAL A 10 10.75 -12.28 -10.99
C VAL A 10 11.71 -13.31 -10.43
N ASP A 11 12.13 -13.10 -9.19
CA ASP A 11 12.95 -14.07 -8.47
C ASP A 11 12.19 -15.39 -8.27
N GLU A 12 12.92 -16.51 -8.28
CA GLU A 12 12.32 -17.85 -8.14
C GLU A 12 11.63 -18.04 -6.79
N VAL A 13 12.22 -17.51 -5.71
CA VAL A 13 11.63 -17.60 -4.37
C VAL A 13 10.33 -16.81 -4.35
N ALA A 14 10.35 -15.56 -4.84
CA ALA A 14 9.16 -14.73 -4.90
C ALA A 14 8.03 -15.35 -5.75
N TRP A 15 8.39 -16.02 -6.86
CA TRP A 15 7.43 -16.74 -7.70
C TRP A 15 6.79 -17.93 -6.97
N ARG A 16 7.60 -18.71 -6.25
CA ARG A 16 7.12 -19.88 -5.49
C ARG A 16 6.15 -19.46 -4.39
N GLU A 17 6.49 -18.43 -3.61
CA GLU A 17 5.63 -17.91 -2.53
C GLU A 17 4.30 -17.38 -3.10
N LEU A 18 4.35 -16.64 -4.22
CA LEU A 18 3.13 -16.14 -4.87
C LEU A 18 2.21 -17.27 -5.33
N ARG A 19 2.78 -18.36 -5.87
CA ARG A 19 2.00 -19.53 -6.28
C ARG A 19 1.36 -20.22 -5.07
N ALA A 20 2.09 -20.41 -3.98
CA ALA A 20 1.56 -21.01 -2.76
C ALA A 20 0.36 -20.21 -2.23
N ILE A 21 0.48 -18.88 -2.15
CA ILE A 21 -0.62 -18.01 -1.71
C ILE A 21 -1.83 -18.13 -2.66
N ALA A 22 -1.60 -18.16 -3.97
CA ALA A 22 -2.68 -18.31 -4.95
C ALA A 22 -3.43 -19.64 -4.80
N GLU A 23 -2.71 -20.73 -4.49
CA GLU A 23 -3.28 -22.05 -4.22
C GLU A 23 -4.08 -22.05 -2.91
N GLU A 24 -3.52 -21.48 -1.83
CA GLU A 24 -4.16 -21.37 -0.52
C GLU A 24 -5.43 -20.49 -0.55
N SER A 25 -5.41 -19.40 -1.32
CA SER A 25 -6.53 -18.46 -1.43
C SER A 25 -7.55 -18.84 -2.52
N HIS A 26 -7.30 -19.92 -3.27
CA HIS A 26 -8.07 -20.31 -4.46
C HIS A 26 -8.23 -19.17 -5.48
N GLN A 27 -7.22 -18.31 -5.60
CA GLN A 27 -7.22 -17.19 -6.55
C GLN A 27 -6.34 -17.48 -7.76
N SER A 28 -6.69 -16.89 -8.90
CA SER A 28 -5.78 -16.91 -10.05
C SER A 28 -4.54 -16.04 -9.79
N ILE A 29 -3.38 -16.45 -10.31
CA ILE A 29 -2.12 -15.67 -10.20
C ILE A 29 -2.31 -14.25 -10.74
N GLY A 30 -3.02 -14.08 -11.85
CA GLY A 30 -3.28 -12.76 -12.43
C GLY A 30 -4.15 -11.86 -11.54
N GLY A 31 -5.14 -12.46 -10.86
CA GLY A 31 -5.96 -11.76 -9.87
C GLY A 31 -5.12 -11.33 -8.66
N LEU A 32 -4.39 -12.27 -8.06
CA LEU A 32 -3.53 -12.01 -6.91
C LEU A 32 -2.46 -10.95 -7.23
N LEU A 33 -1.85 -11.01 -8.41
CA LEU A 33 -0.86 -10.02 -8.86
C LEU A 33 -1.49 -8.63 -9.04
N THR A 34 -2.71 -8.56 -9.56
CA THR A 34 -3.45 -7.29 -9.69
C THR A 34 -3.70 -6.68 -8.30
N ASP A 35 -4.15 -7.49 -7.36
CA ASP A 35 -4.39 -7.05 -5.98
C ASP A 35 -3.10 -6.57 -5.33
N ALA A 36 -2.00 -7.33 -5.46
CA ALA A 36 -0.69 -6.95 -4.94
C ALA A 36 -0.16 -5.63 -5.52
N ILE A 37 -0.33 -5.40 -6.83
CA ILE A 37 0.03 -4.15 -7.49
C ILE A 37 -0.80 -2.98 -6.93
N LEU A 38 -2.11 -3.17 -6.80
CA LEU A 38 -3.00 -2.14 -6.24
C LEU A 38 -2.62 -1.79 -4.80
N ASP A 39 -2.34 -2.81 -3.98
CA ASP A 39 -1.95 -2.62 -2.59
C ASP A 39 -0.61 -1.90 -2.46
N TYR A 40 0.38 -2.29 -3.28
CA TYR A 40 1.66 -1.59 -3.35
C TYR A 40 1.49 -0.12 -3.74
N VAL A 41 0.69 0.16 -4.78
CA VAL A 41 0.42 1.53 -5.23
C VAL A 41 -0.29 2.33 -4.14
N ARG A 42 -1.29 1.75 -3.45
CA ARG A 42 -1.99 2.41 -2.33
C ARG A 42 -1.04 2.77 -1.20
N ARG A 43 -0.21 1.83 -0.75
CA ARG A 43 0.79 2.05 0.31
C ARG A 43 1.85 3.07 -0.11
N ARG A 44 2.30 3.03 -1.37
CA ARG A 44 3.32 3.96 -1.86
C ARG A 44 2.76 5.35 -2.12
N ARG A 45 1.46 5.45 -2.39
CA ARG A 45 0.72 6.70 -2.56
C ARG A 45 0.00 7.15 -1.29
N VAL A 46 0.39 6.69 -0.09
CA VAL A 46 0.01 7.37 1.17
C VAL A 46 0.31 8.85 0.95
N ARG A 47 -0.78 9.62 0.79
CA ARG A 47 -0.74 10.85 0.00
C ARG A 47 0.08 11.89 0.75
N PRO A 48 0.83 12.76 0.05
CA PRO A 48 1.37 13.99 0.64
C PRO A 48 0.33 14.73 1.49
N LYS A 49 -0.95 14.69 1.09
CA LYS A 49 -2.07 15.29 1.83
C LYS A 49 -2.41 14.62 3.17
N VAL A 50 -2.21 13.31 3.31
CA VAL A 50 -2.37 12.64 4.62
C VAL A 50 -1.19 13.00 5.53
N LEU A 51 0.02 13.09 4.98
CA LEU A 51 1.18 13.57 5.71
C LEU A 51 0.99 15.02 6.17
N GLU A 52 0.51 15.89 5.27
CA GLU A 52 0.16 17.29 5.53
C GLU A 52 -0.90 17.42 6.64
N HIS A 53 -1.93 16.57 6.63
CA HIS A 53 -2.94 16.58 7.71
C HIS A 53 -2.37 16.10 9.05
N LEU A 54 -1.45 15.13 9.04
CA LEU A 54 -0.77 14.69 10.26
C LEU A 54 0.16 15.78 10.81
N GLU A 55 0.92 16.46 9.94
CA GLU A 55 1.79 17.59 10.30
C GLU A 55 0.97 18.77 10.85
N ALA A 56 -0.14 19.12 10.21
CA ALA A 56 -1.06 20.15 10.70
C ALA A 56 -1.65 19.79 12.06
N SER A 57 -2.07 18.53 12.26
CA SER A 57 -2.62 18.07 13.54
C SER A 57 -1.57 18.08 14.67
N ILE A 58 -0.30 17.83 14.35
CA ILE A 58 0.80 17.93 15.31
C ILE A 58 0.98 19.39 15.73
N ALA A 59 1.05 20.32 14.78
CA ALA A 59 1.20 21.75 15.07
C ALA A 59 0.04 22.32 15.91
N GLU A 60 -1.21 21.97 15.56
CA GLU A 60 -2.39 22.39 16.32
C GLU A 60 -2.38 21.88 17.77
N ASN A 61 -1.89 20.65 18.00
CA ASN A 61 -1.77 20.09 19.35
C ASN A 61 -0.62 20.73 20.14
N GLU A 62 0.49 21.07 19.51
CA GLU A 62 1.58 21.81 20.16
C GLU A 62 1.10 23.20 20.60
N ASP A 63 0.33 23.88 19.77
CA ASP A 63 -0.26 25.18 20.07
C ASP A 63 -1.27 25.09 21.23
N LEU A 64 -2.15 24.09 21.18
CA LEU A 64 -3.11 23.83 22.25
C LEU A 64 -2.39 23.48 23.57
N GLY A 65 -1.32 22.67 23.50
CA GLY A 65 -0.51 22.32 24.65
C GLY A 65 0.13 23.52 25.32
N ARG A 66 0.58 24.52 24.55
CA ARG A 66 1.09 25.78 25.11
C ARG A 66 -0.01 26.59 25.81
N LEU A 67 -1.17 26.72 25.19
CA LEU A 67 -2.30 27.47 25.74
C LEU A 67 -2.87 26.85 27.02
N LEU A 68 -2.84 25.52 27.15
CA LEU A 68 -3.34 24.81 28.33
C LEU A 68 -2.34 24.74 29.48
N ALA A 69 -1.07 25.10 29.24
CA ALA A 69 -0.03 25.14 30.25
C ALA A 69 0.07 26.50 30.98
N GLU A 70 -0.68 27.51 30.52
CA GLU A 70 -0.90 28.81 31.18
C GLU A 70 -2.15 28.79 32.07
#